data_AF-A0A9X2MQ03-F1
#
_entry.id   AF-A0A9X2MQ03-F1
#
_cell.length_a   1.000
_cell.length_b   1.000
_cell.length_c   1.000
_cell.angle_alpha   90.00
_cell.angle_beta   90.00
_cell.angle_gamma   90.00
#
_symmetry.space_group_name_H-M   'P 1'
#
loop_
_entity.id
_entity.type
_entity.pdbx_description
1 polymer ?
#
loop_
_entity_poly.entity_id
_entity_poly.type
_entity_poly.pdbx_seq_one_letter_code
_entity_poly.pdbx_strand_id
1 'polypeptide(L)'
;MAKWKLVIGVLLAIILLTVFWLYHHRSEAVYNRIIQEDGYELSLVREGISAEFFLKPEWIPEREGEENRLDLVISKQGDTDIVLEMVAKREKDFYIQLNLVPHPNRKAGQLLSTSIIEGGTFSTGNFQSWQLTNSKGTEMLKGQFGTGSGPGNLSNIFIDDTFRDKFANGAQVRFSGYYLYGYRQLPTYYASALLSIFYIVIVIAGLVMLYRQREEQEKGLAWKLIGYHLLGGFTFAFNAVRLPLGFAVYWLFFRKSNTNRDIKRKAAVFGLLLALLQWVTPGIVGALDLNGKSAVIHRVSIEELGHDGIWKMIAAQLRISDQAKVNRYEAVVSSGGQPQSFYLHLVDWDTQGRYIHIEANYDGSEHTVKTGHYFTDEWQQFPGTIPADYFFNKVQSLQLANLKPYGGEYKQVKLELQQYGGWVSYAIRDAHTFGVDEEGAYEIKKEQLPVQGIWMTACGLPEATHPARGCENFAHYLFDIEGGSLRDT
;
A
#
# COMPACT_ATOMS: atom_id res chain seq x y z
N MET A 1 2.53 -53.10 10.32
CA MET A 1 2.55 -52.55 8.94
C MET A 1 1.61 -51.36 8.71
N ALA A 2 0.37 -51.33 9.21
CA ALA A 2 -0.59 -50.23 8.94
C ALA A 2 -0.17 -48.83 9.45
N LYS A 3 0.64 -48.75 10.53
CA LYS A 3 1.09 -47.47 11.11
C LYS A 3 2.04 -46.68 10.17
N TRP A 4 2.89 -47.36 9.42
CA TRP A 4 3.87 -46.71 8.53
C TRP A 4 3.24 -46.12 7.26
N LYS A 5 2.22 -46.79 6.70
CA LYS A 5 1.48 -46.29 5.53
C LYS A 5 0.75 -44.97 5.83
N LEU A 6 0.23 -44.81 7.04
CA LEU A 6 -0.44 -43.58 7.47
C LEU A 6 0.56 -42.42 7.65
N VAL A 7 1.72 -42.69 8.26
CA VAL A 7 2.79 -41.68 8.42
C VAL A 7 3.32 -41.22 7.05
N ILE A 8 3.57 -42.15 6.12
CA ILE A 8 4.01 -41.81 4.76
C ILE A 8 2.94 -40.99 4.02
N GLY A 9 1.67 -41.36 4.14
CA GLY A 9 0.56 -40.60 3.55
C GLY A 9 0.46 -39.16 4.06
N VAL A 10 0.64 -38.95 5.37
CA VAL A 10 0.66 -37.61 5.97
C VAL A 10 1.86 -36.79 5.51
N LEU A 11 3.06 -37.40 5.46
CA LEU A 11 4.28 -36.74 4.96
C LEU A 11 4.14 -36.31 3.49
N LEU A 12 3.61 -37.16 2.63
CA LEU A 12 3.35 -36.82 1.23
C LEU A 12 2.34 -35.69 1.09
N ALA A 13 1.28 -35.69 1.89
CA ALA A 13 0.30 -34.59 1.91
C ALA A 13 0.95 -33.27 2.34
N ILE A 14 1.81 -33.29 3.36
CA ILE A 14 2.56 -32.10 3.80
C ILE A 14 3.49 -31.60 2.69
N ILE A 15 4.23 -32.49 2.02
CA ILE A 15 5.10 -32.13 0.90
C ILE A 15 4.30 -31.51 -0.24
N LEU A 16 3.17 -32.13 -0.64
CA LEU A 16 2.30 -31.60 -1.69
C LEU A 16 1.73 -30.22 -1.33
N LEU A 17 1.26 -30.05 -0.08
CA LEU A 17 0.78 -28.76 0.40
C LEU A 17 1.91 -27.71 0.43
N THR A 18 3.12 -28.09 0.78
CA THR A 18 4.29 -27.20 0.81
C THR A 18 4.72 -26.80 -0.60
N VAL A 19 4.76 -27.74 -1.56
CA VAL A 19 5.08 -27.46 -2.97
C VAL A 19 4.00 -26.59 -3.61
N PHE A 20 2.72 -26.90 -3.37
CA PHE A 20 1.60 -26.09 -3.82
C PHE A 20 1.67 -24.67 -3.24
N TRP A 21 1.98 -24.55 -1.93
CA TRP A 21 2.20 -23.27 -1.29
C TRP A 21 3.37 -22.52 -1.93
N LEU A 22 4.54 -23.14 -2.09
CA LEU A 22 5.70 -22.50 -2.72
C LEU A 22 5.40 -22.04 -4.15
N TYR A 23 4.67 -22.82 -4.93
CA TYR A 23 4.28 -22.48 -6.30
C TYR A 23 3.37 -21.25 -6.35
N HIS A 24 2.32 -21.20 -5.52
CA HIS A 24 1.43 -20.04 -5.43
C HIS A 24 2.08 -18.79 -4.84
N HIS A 25 3.22 -18.92 -4.17
CA HIS A 25 3.92 -17.84 -3.49
C HIS A 25 5.22 -17.39 -4.18
N ARG A 26 5.45 -17.81 -5.43
CA ARG A 26 6.50 -17.26 -6.31
C ARG A 26 6.16 -15.81 -6.69
N SER A 27 7.18 -14.97 -6.89
CA SER A 27 7.03 -13.56 -7.25
C SER A 27 6.16 -13.36 -8.50
N GLU A 28 6.38 -14.16 -9.55
CA GLU A 28 5.58 -14.13 -10.78
C GLU A 28 4.10 -14.44 -10.54
N ALA A 29 3.81 -15.43 -9.68
CA ALA A 29 2.43 -15.79 -9.35
C ALA A 29 1.74 -14.70 -8.52
N VAL A 30 2.49 -14.03 -7.64
CA VAL A 30 2.00 -12.87 -6.88
C VAL A 30 1.74 -11.70 -7.83
N TYR A 31 2.70 -11.38 -8.70
CA TYR A 31 2.56 -10.34 -9.71
C TYR A 31 1.33 -10.57 -10.60
N ASN A 32 1.16 -11.78 -11.16
CA ASN A 32 0.01 -12.09 -12.01
C ASN A 32 -1.32 -11.89 -11.27
N ARG A 33 -1.42 -12.29 -10.00
CA ARG A 33 -2.62 -12.05 -9.20
C ARG A 33 -2.87 -10.57 -8.93
N ILE A 34 -1.81 -9.79 -8.69
CA ILE A 34 -1.93 -8.34 -8.50
C ILE A 34 -2.50 -7.69 -9.77
N ILE A 35 -1.90 -7.99 -10.92
CA ILE A 35 -2.27 -7.39 -12.20
C ILE A 35 -3.67 -7.84 -12.66
N GLN A 36 -4.07 -9.07 -12.34
CA GLN A 36 -5.41 -9.58 -12.61
C GLN A 36 -6.44 -9.21 -11.52
N GLU A 37 -6.03 -8.45 -10.50
CA GLU A 37 -6.86 -8.09 -9.33
C GLU A 37 -7.48 -9.32 -8.62
N ASP A 38 -6.82 -10.47 -8.69
CA ASP A 38 -7.24 -11.73 -8.05
C ASP A 38 -6.85 -11.75 -6.57
N GLY A 39 -7.75 -11.26 -5.72
CA GLY A 39 -7.50 -11.13 -4.28
C GLY A 39 -6.58 -9.97 -3.94
N TYR A 40 -6.36 -9.05 -4.88
CA TYR A 40 -5.63 -7.81 -4.72
C TYR A 40 -6.47 -6.64 -5.22
N GLU A 41 -6.28 -5.50 -4.58
CA GLU A 41 -6.74 -4.19 -5.03
C GLU A 41 -5.55 -3.45 -5.63
N LEU A 42 -5.77 -2.82 -6.79
CA LEU A 42 -4.76 -2.08 -7.53
C LEU A 42 -5.24 -0.63 -7.71
N SER A 43 -4.35 0.34 -7.53
CA SER A 43 -4.69 1.75 -7.66
C SER A 43 -3.57 2.50 -8.37
N LEU A 44 -3.91 3.26 -9.42
CA LEU A 44 -2.95 4.09 -10.12
C LEU A 44 -2.46 5.22 -9.20
N VAL A 45 -1.16 5.27 -8.97
CA VAL A 45 -0.51 6.29 -8.13
C VAL A 45 -0.03 7.44 -8.98
N ARG A 46 0.71 7.15 -10.05
CA ARG A 46 1.29 8.17 -10.93
C ARG A 46 1.56 7.64 -12.33
N GLU A 47 1.35 8.50 -13.31
CA GLU A 47 1.71 8.26 -14.71
C GLU A 47 3.05 8.92 -15.07
N GLY A 48 3.67 8.45 -16.14
CA GLY A 48 4.85 9.08 -16.72
C GLY A 48 6.12 8.92 -15.87
N ILE A 49 6.21 7.86 -15.06
CA ILE A 49 7.46 7.54 -14.36
C ILE A 49 8.55 7.29 -15.40
N SER A 50 9.70 7.92 -15.20
CA SER A 50 10.80 7.85 -16.14
C SER A 50 12.02 7.09 -15.64
N ALA A 51 12.68 6.41 -16.57
CA ALA A 51 14.00 5.82 -16.40
C ALA A 51 14.98 6.47 -17.36
N GLU A 52 16.19 6.72 -16.88
CA GLU A 52 17.25 7.35 -17.66
C GLU A 52 18.54 6.54 -17.59
N PHE A 53 19.23 6.43 -18.73
CA PHE A 53 20.53 5.77 -18.80
C PHE A 53 21.34 6.29 -19.98
N PHE A 54 22.66 6.12 -19.90
CA PHE A 54 23.56 6.44 -20.99
C PHE A 54 23.81 5.20 -21.85
N LEU A 55 23.37 5.24 -23.11
CA LEU A 55 23.63 4.22 -24.12
C LEU A 55 25.06 4.38 -24.64
N LYS A 56 25.89 3.36 -24.38
CA LYS A 56 27.27 3.37 -24.85
C LYS A 56 27.38 2.91 -26.30
N PRO A 57 28.27 3.50 -27.13
CA PRO A 57 28.47 3.09 -28.52
C PRO A 57 28.76 1.59 -28.66
N GLU A 58 29.60 1.05 -27.79
CA GLU A 58 30.02 -0.36 -27.81
C GLU A 58 28.88 -1.36 -27.54
N TRP A 59 27.72 -0.89 -27.06
CA TRP A 59 26.55 -1.74 -26.85
C TRP A 59 25.73 -1.93 -28.13
N ILE A 60 25.92 -1.09 -29.15
CA ILE A 60 25.15 -1.17 -30.40
C ILE A 60 25.82 -2.20 -31.33
N PRO A 61 25.18 -3.35 -31.61
CA PRO A 61 25.82 -4.39 -32.42
C PRO A 61 26.03 -3.94 -33.87
N GLU A 62 27.09 -4.45 -34.51
CA GLU A 62 27.43 -4.13 -35.90
C GLU A 62 26.79 -5.10 -36.89
N ARG A 63 26.64 -6.38 -36.50
CA ARG A 63 26.18 -7.44 -37.41
C ARG A 63 24.69 -7.69 -37.27
N GLU A 64 24.04 -7.93 -38.40
CA GLU A 64 22.64 -8.36 -38.42
C GLU A 64 22.47 -9.67 -37.63
N GLY A 65 21.45 -9.71 -36.76
CA GLY A 65 21.15 -10.84 -35.89
C GLY A 65 22.01 -10.90 -34.62
N GLU A 66 22.92 -9.96 -34.41
CA GLU A 66 23.70 -9.85 -33.18
C GLU A 66 22.88 -9.20 -32.06
N GLU A 67 22.93 -9.81 -30.87
CA GLU A 67 22.25 -9.35 -29.66
C GLU A 67 23.27 -9.15 -28.55
N ASN A 68 23.37 -7.92 -28.03
CA ASN A 68 24.12 -7.63 -26.82
C ASN A 68 23.16 -7.66 -25.63
N ARG A 69 23.10 -8.80 -24.94
CA ARG A 69 22.38 -8.94 -23.66
C ARG A 69 23.18 -8.29 -22.54
N LEU A 70 22.60 -7.28 -21.92
CA LEU A 70 23.25 -6.43 -20.94
C LEU A 70 22.77 -6.75 -19.52
N ASP A 71 21.48 -7.04 -19.35
CA ASP A 71 20.83 -7.33 -18.05
C ASP A 71 21.18 -6.29 -16.96
N LEU A 72 21.29 -5.02 -17.35
CA LEU A 72 21.71 -3.93 -16.48
C LEU A 72 20.50 -3.31 -15.77
N VAL A 73 20.48 -3.36 -14.44
CA VAL A 73 19.48 -2.61 -13.66
C VAL A 73 19.81 -1.12 -13.75
N ILE A 74 19.03 -0.37 -14.51
CA ILE A 74 19.25 1.07 -14.74
C ILE A 74 18.57 1.93 -13.67
N SER A 75 17.47 1.46 -13.08
CA SER A 75 16.77 2.14 -12.00
C SER A 75 15.93 1.15 -11.19
N LYS A 76 15.60 1.53 -9.96
CA LYS A 76 14.72 0.76 -9.06
C LYS A 76 13.61 1.67 -8.58
N GLN A 77 12.37 1.26 -8.81
CA GLN A 77 11.18 2.05 -8.51
C GLN A 77 10.14 1.18 -7.82
N GLY A 78 9.79 1.54 -6.58
CA GLY A 78 8.98 0.70 -5.71
C GLY A 78 9.55 -0.72 -5.58
N ASP A 79 8.71 -1.73 -5.85
CA ASP A 79 9.08 -3.14 -5.89
C ASP A 79 9.48 -3.60 -7.30
N THR A 80 9.90 -2.71 -8.21
CA THR A 80 10.22 -3.07 -9.60
C THR A 80 11.62 -2.59 -9.99
N ASP A 81 12.41 -3.48 -10.57
CA ASP A 81 13.68 -3.14 -11.22
C ASP A 81 13.40 -2.80 -12.70
N ILE A 82 13.97 -1.70 -13.18
CA ILE A 82 13.97 -1.34 -14.60
C ILE A 82 15.29 -1.81 -15.18
N VAL A 83 15.23 -2.76 -16.11
CA VAL A 83 16.41 -3.45 -16.64
C VAL A 83 16.58 -3.09 -18.11
N LEU A 84 17.77 -2.60 -18.48
CA LEU A 84 18.23 -2.61 -19.86
C LEU A 84 18.63 -4.05 -20.20
N GLU A 85 17.69 -4.78 -20.77
CA GLU A 85 17.85 -6.22 -21.05
C GLU A 85 18.81 -6.45 -22.20
N MET A 86 18.60 -5.76 -23.33
CA MET A 86 19.44 -5.92 -24.51
C MET A 86 19.42 -4.73 -25.47
N VAL A 87 20.46 -4.68 -26.31
CA VAL A 87 20.51 -3.90 -27.55
C VAL A 87 20.82 -4.86 -28.69
N ALA A 88 20.01 -4.86 -29.74
CA ALA A 88 20.09 -5.87 -30.79
C ALA A 88 19.95 -5.25 -32.19
N LYS A 89 20.55 -5.90 -33.19
CA LYS A 89 20.63 -5.41 -34.57
C LYS A 89 19.79 -6.28 -35.50
N ARG A 90 18.88 -5.66 -36.26
CA ARG A 90 18.12 -6.26 -37.36
C ARG A 90 18.62 -5.71 -38.70
N GLU A 91 18.03 -6.20 -39.80
CA GLU A 91 18.38 -5.80 -41.17
C GLU A 91 18.42 -4.27 -41.34
N LYS A 92 17.38 -3.55 -40.89
CA LYS A 92 17.19 -2.12 -41.17
C LYS A 92 17.31 -1.20 -39.96
N ASP A 93 17.23 -1.75 -38.76
CA ASP A 93 17.24 -1.00 -37.52
C ASP A 93 18.10 -1.71 -36.46
N PHE A 94 18.43 -0.99 -35.40
CA PHE A 94 18.77 -1.59 -34.12
C PHE A 94 17.72 -1.18 -33.09
N TYR A 95 17.53 -2.00 -32.07
CA TYR A 95 16.54 -1.72 -31.04
C TYR A 95 17.12 -1.86 -29.64
N ILE A 96 16.53 -1.09 -28.73
CA ILE A 96 16.86 -1.11 -27.31
C ILE A 96 15.63 -1.64 -26.58
N GLN A 97 15.83 -2.64 -25.73
CA GLN A 97 14.77 -3.29 -24.97
C GLN A 97 14.95 -3.03 -23.47
N LEU A 98 13.94 -2.43 -22.87
CA LEU A 98 13.77 -2.33 -21.43
C LEU A 98 12.78 -3.37 -20.95
N ASN A 99 13.03 -3.91 -19.76
CA ASN A 99 12.18 -4.87 -19.11
C ASN A 99 11.92 -4.46 -17.66
N LEU A 100 10.67 -4.51 -17.23
CA LEU A 100 10.30 -4.37 -15.82
C LEU A 100 10.35 -5.73 -15.12
N VAL A 101 11.20 -5.85 -14.11
CA VAL A 101 11.33 -7.07 -13.30
C VAL A 101 10.70 -6.81 -11.92
N PRO A 102 9.47 -7.29 -11.68
CA PRO A 102 8.75 -7.02 -10.45
C PRO A 102 9.19 -7.99 -9.33
N HIS A 103 9.33 -7.45 -8.12
CA HIS A 103 9.66 -8.15 -6.87
C HIS A 103 8.60 -7.92 -5.80
N PRO A 104 7.30 -8.18 -6.10
CA PRO A 104 6.22 -7.72 -5.24
C PRO A 104 6.27 -8.38 -3.87
N ASN A 105 6.03 -7.58 -2.85
CA ASN A 105 5.62 -8.05 -1.54
C ASN A 105 4.24 -8.73 -1.65
N ARG A 106 3.97 -9.68 -0.76
CA ARG A 106 2.71 -10.43 -0.78
C ARG A 106 1.52 -9.63 -0.27
N LYS A 107 1.75 -8.66 0.60
CA LYS A 107 0.68 -7.96 1.32
C LYS A 107 0.32 -6.62 0.70
N ALA A 108 1.31 -5.78 0.46
CA ALA A 108 1.13 -4.44 -0.09
C ALA A 108 2.45 -3.95 -0.63
N GLY A 109 2.42 -3.06 -1.61
CA GLY A 109 3.61 -2.43 -2.14
C GLY A 109 3.32 -1.57 -3.36
N GLN A 110 4.33 -1.42 -4.22
CA GLN A 110 4.24 -0.63 -5.44
C GLN A 110 4.86 -1.37 -6.62
N LEU A 111 4.23 -1.32 -7.78
CA LEU A 111 4.77 -1.92 -9.00
C LEU A 111 4.69 -0.95 -10.17
N LEU A 112 5.64 -1.08 -11.09
CA LEU A 112 5.57 -0.41 -12.39
C LEU A 112 4.86 -1.31 -13.41
N SER A 113 4.15 -0.66 -14.33
CA SER A 113 3.53 -1.28 -15.50
C SER A 113 3.81 -0.44 -16.75
N THR A 114 3.90 -1.09 -17.90
CA THR A 114 3.95 -0.46 -19.23
C THR A 114 2.56 -0.19 -19.81
N SER A 115 1.50 -0.60 -19.10
CA SER A 115 0.12 -0.50 -19.54
C SER A 115 -0.76 0.05 -18.43
N ILE A 116 -1.83 0.73 -18.83
CA ILE A 116 -2.91 1.12 -17.94
C ILE A 116 -3.72 -0.14 -17.63
N ILE A 117 -3.89 -0.43 -16.35
CA ILE A 117 -4.62 -1.57 -15.82
C ILE A 117 -5.91 -1.04 -15.18
N GLU A 118 -7.05 -1.48 -15.70
CA GLU A 118 -8.39 -1.19 -15.15
C GLU A 118 -9.24 -2.46 -15.20
N GLY A 119 -9.70 -2.95 -14.04
CA GLY A 119 -10.58 -4.13 -14.00
C GLY A 119 -9.94 -5.39 -14.60
N GLY A 120 -8.62 -5.55 -14.45
CA GLY A 120 -7.81 -6.60 -15.11
C GLY A 120 -7.68 -6.47 -16.63
N THR A 121 -8.17 -5.39 -17.24
CA THR A 121 -7.94 -5.10 -18.66
C THR A 121 -6.74 -4.18 -18.85
N PHE A 122 -6.01 -4.41 -19.94
CA PHE A 122 -4.80 -3.66 -20.29
C PHE A 122 -5.09 -2.73 -21.45
N SER A 123 -4.79 -1.46 -21.29
CA SER A 123 -4.77 -0.50 -22.40
C SER A 123 -3.39 0.15 -22.53
N THR A 124 -3.02 0.44 -23.77
CA THR A 124 -1.82 1.22 -24.08
C THR A 124 -2.18 2.70 -23.97
N GLY A 125 -1.51 3.43 -23.08
CA GLY A 125 -1.71 4.87 -22.99
C GLY A 125 -1.03 5.65 -24.11
N ASN A 126 -1.25 6.96 -24.13
CA ASN A 126 -1.07 7.81 -25.30
C ASN A 126 0.24 8.61 -25.31
N PHE A 127 1.28 8.17 -24.59
CA PHE A 127 2.47 9.00 -24.33
C PHE A 127 3.62 8.73 -25.30
N GLN A 128 4.17 9.81 -25.87
CA GLN A 128 5.52 9.81 -26.42
C GLN A 128 6.50 9.52 -25.28
N SER A 129 6.99 8.30 -25.24
CA SER A 129 7.67 7.78 -24.06
C SER A 129 9.18 7.76 -24.18
N TRP A 130 9.78 8.07 -25.34
CA TRP A 130 11.23 8.00 -25.51
C TRP A 130 11.81 9.35 -25.92
N GLN A 131 12.94 9.71 -25.31
CA GLN A 131 13.76 10.86 -25.67
C GLN A 131 15.22 10.41 -25.78
N LEU A 132 15.90 10.84 -26.83
CA LEU A 132 17.30 10.51 -27.08
C LEU A 132 18.07 11.79 -27.31
N THR A 133 18.92 12.14 -26.36
CA THR A 133 19.71 13.36 -26.38
C THR A 133 21.20 13.05 -26.47
N ASN A 134 21.93 13.92 -27.17
CA ASN A 134 23.38 13.84 -27.20
C ASN A 134 24.00 14.37 -25.89
N SER A 135 25.32 14.35 -25.76
CA SER A 135 26.05 14.89 -24.62
C SER A 135 25.84 16.39 -24.35
N LYS A 136 25.25 17.12 -25.31
CA LYS A 136 24.88 18.54 -25.18
C LYS A 136 23.40 18.74 -24.83
N GLY A 137 22.65 17.67 -24.55
CA GLY A 137 21.22 17.70 -24.26
C GLY A 137 20.33 18.00 -25.47
N THR A 138 20.84 17.91 -26.70
CA THR A 138 20.06 18.14 -27.92
C THR A 138 19.40 16.85 -28.39
N GLU A 139 18.09 16.89 -28.66
CA GLU A 139 17.32 15.76 -29.20
C GLU A 139 17.88 15.30 -30.55
N MET A 140 18.25 14.02 -30.65
CA MET A 140 19.01 13.46 -31.78
C MET A 140 18.12 13.00 -32.93
N LEU A 141 16.96 12.42 -32.61
CA LEU A 141 16.08 11.76 -33.57
C LEU A 141 14.79 12.55 -33.86
N LYS A 142 14.42 13.53 -33.02
CA LYS A 142 13.20 14.35 -33.21
C LYS A 142 11.94 13.52 -33.51
N GLY A 143 11.79 12.37 -32.82
CA GLY A 143 10.68 11.44 -33.02
C GLY A 143 10.79 10.50 -34.23
N GLN A 144 11.93 10.47 -34.94
CA GLN A 144 12.19 9.56 -36.06
C GLN A 144 12.67 8.18 -35.59
N PHE A 145 11.81 7.48 -34.84
CA PHE A 145 12.05 6.11 -34.36
C PHE A 145 10.71 5.37 -34.22
N GLY A 146 10.75 4.04 -34.28
CA GLY A 146 9.61 3.18 -33.95
C GLY A 146 9.58 2.88 -32.45
N THR A 147 8.41 2.57 -31.91
CA THR A 147 8.26 2.05 -30.55
C THR A 147 7.43 0.77 -30.57
N GLY A 148 7.58 -0.07 -29.56
CA GLY A 148 6.76 -1.26 -29.42
C GLY A 148 6.72 -1.76 -27.99
N SER A 149 5.54 -2.16 -27.54
CA SER A 149 5.37 -2.89 -26.29
C SER A 149 5.37 -4.39 -26.61
N GLY A 150 6.31 -5.13 -26.03
CA GLY A 150 6.32 -6.59 -26.14
C GLY A 150 5.29 -7.22 -25.20
N PRO A 151 5.06 -8.55 -25.28
CA PRO A 151 4.22 -9.24 -24.30
C PRO A 151 4.77 -9.02 -22.88
N GLY A 152 3.88 -8.72 -21.94
CA GLY A 152 4.23 -8.50 -20.54
C GLY A 152 4.82 -7.11 -20.28
N ASN A 153 6.06 -7.08 -19.81
CA ASN A 153 6.72 -5.93 -19.18
C ASN A 153 7.77 -5.23 -20.06
N LEU A 154 7.71 -5.47 -21.37
CA LEU A 154 8.74 -5.06 -22.32
C LEU A 154 8.40 -3.72 -23.00
N SER A 155 9.37 -2.81 -23.00
CA SER A 155 9.33 -1.57 -23.76
C SER A 155 10.49 -1.53 -24.75
N ASN A 156 10.18 -1.28 -26.03
CA ASN A 156 11.17 -1.22 -27.10
C ASN A 156 11.15 0.11 -27.84
N ILE A 157 12.34 0.53 -28.28
CA ILE A 157 12.55 1.57 -29.28
C ILE A 157 13.35 1.00 -30.44
N PHE A 158 12.90 1.25 -31.68
CA PHE A 158 13.52 0.83 -32.93
C PHE A 158 14.11 2.05 -33.64
N ILE A 159 15.41 2.02 -33.93
CA ILE A 159 16.14 3.15 -34.51
C ILE A 159 16.70 2.70 -35.85
N ASP A 160 16.28 3.38 -36.92
CA ASP A 160 16.78 3.11 -38.27
C ASP A 160 18.32 3.23 -38.31
N ASP A 161 18.97 2.26 -38.93
CA ASP A 161 20.43 2.18 -38.95
C ASP A 161 21.09 3.37 -39.66
N THR A 162 20.35 4.07 -40.52
CA THR A 162 20.80 5.33 -41.13
C THR A 162 21.12 6.42 -40.10
N PHE A 163 20.63 6.29 -38.86
CA PHE A 163 20.95 7.20 -37.77
C PHE A 163 22.11 6.73 -36.87
N ARG A 164 22.71 5.57 -37.13
CA ARG A 164 23.77 4.98 -36.29
C ARG A 164 24.92 5.93 -36.01
N ASP A 165 25.39 6.67 -37.01
CA ASP A 165 26.52 7.61 -36.86
C ASP A 165 26.27 8.69 -35.80
N LYS A 166 25.00 9.03 -35.53
CA LYS A 166 24.65 9.97 -34.47
C LYS A 166 25.04 9.45 -33.08
N PHE A 167 25.11 8.14 -32.90
CA PHE A 167 25.42 7.45 -31.64
C PHE A 167 26.91 7.16 -31.44
N ALA A 168 27.80 7.66 -32.31
CA ALA A 168 29.25 7.43 -32.20
C ALA A 168 29.85 7.85 -30.84
N ASN A 169 29.23 8.84 -30.17
CA ASN A 169 29.64 9.30 -28.84
C ASN A 169 28.68 8.85 -27.71
N GLY A 170 27.77 7.92 -28.01
CA GLY A 170 26.70 7.49 -27.11
C GLY A 170 25.52 8.46 -27.11
N ALA A 171 24.50 8.12 -26.33
CA ALA A 171 23.31 8.95 -26.18
C ALA A 171 22.72 8.80 -24.77
N GLN A 172 22.20 9.89 -24.22
CA GLN A 172 21.34 9.83 -23.04
C GLN A 172 19.95 9.43 -23.49
N VAL A 173 19.46 8.32 -22.95
CA VAL A 173 18.15 7.75 -23.26
C VAL A 173 17.25 7.93 -22.05
N ARG A 174 16.08 8.53 -22.28
CA ARG A 174 15.02 8.65 -21.28
C ARG A 174 13.78 7.96 -21.78
N PHE A 175 13.24 7.05 -20.97
CA PHE A 175 11.92 6.47 -21.18
C PHE A 175 10.95 6.99 -20.11
N SER A 176 9.82 7.61 -20.44
CA SER A 176 8.83 8.20 -19.52
C SER A 176 7.42 7.62 -19.70
N GLY A 177 7.32 6.32 -20.00
CA GLY A 177 6.05 5.65 -20.29
C GLY A 177 5.54 4.70 -19.20
N TYR A 178 6.11 4.72 -18.00
CA TYR A 178 5.69 3.79 -16.94
C TYR A 178 4.55 4.35 -16.08
N TYR A 179 3.67 3.45 -15.66
CA TYR A 179 2.59 3.67 -14.70
C TYR A 179 2.99 3.06 -13.37
N LEU A 180 2.97 3.86 -12.31
CA LEU A 180 3.17 3.38 -10.94
C LEU A 180 1.82 3.03 -10.32
N TYR A 181 1.69 1.78 -9.89
CA TYR A 181 0.53 1.29 -9.18
C TYR A 181 0.89 0.98 -7.73
N GLY A 182 0.01 1.38 -6.81
CA GLY A 182 -0.03 0.84 -5.46
C GLY A 182 -0.92 -0.41 -5.46
N TYR A 183 -0.51 -1.46 -4.76
CA TYR A 183 -1.32 -2.66 -4.64
C TYR A 183 -1.41 -3.13 -3.19
N ARG A 184 -2.48 -3.88 -2.90
CA ARG A 184 -2.64 -4.56 -1.63
C ARG A 184 -3.50 -5.81 -1.74
N GLN A 185 -3.13 -6.84 -0.98
CA GLN A 185 -3.92 -8.04 -0.79
C GLN A 185 -5.21 -7.74 -0.04
N LEU A 186 -6.34 -8.10 -0.63
CA LEU A 186 -7.63 -8.06 0.03
C LEU A 186 -7.68 -9.09 1.16
N PRO A 187 -8.43 -8.84 2.25
CA PRO A 187 -8.63 -9.82 3.30
C PRO A 187 -9.18 -11.12 2.72
N THR A 188 -8.34 -12.14 2.60
CA THR A 188 -8.74 -13.42 2.03
C THR A 188 -9.70 -14.13 2.96
N TYR A 189 -10.99 -14.08 2.63
CA TYR A 189 -12.06 -14.84 3.30
C TYR A 189 -11.78 -16.36 3.26
N TYR A 190 -10.98 -16.83 2.30
CA TYR A 190 -10.60 -18.24 2.20
C TYR A 190 -9.73 -18.75 3.36
N ALA A 191 -8.98 -17.89 4.06
CA ALA A 191 -8.18 -18.35 5.20
C ALA A 191 -9.07 -18.84 6.34
N SER A 192 -10.20 -18.18 6.60
CA SER A 192 -11.19 -18.63 7.59
C SER A 192 -11.91 -19.91 7.13
N ALA A 193 -12.18 -20.04 5.83
CA ALA A 193 -12.75 -21.26 5.24
C ALA A 193 -11.80 -22.47 5.38
N LEU A 194 -10.50 -22.30 5.09
CA LEU A 194 -9.48 -23.33 5.25
C LEU A 194 -9.28 -23.73 6.72
N LEU A 195 -9.28 -22.77 7.64
CA LEU A 195 -9.27 -23.05 9.08
C LEU A 195 -10.50 -23.86 9.50
N SER A 196 -11.67 -23.56 8.94
CA SER A 196 -12.91 -24.29 9.20
C SER A 196 -12.84 -25.74 8.68
N ILE A 197 -12.31 -25.93 7.47
CA ILE A 197 -12.08 -27.28 6.90
C ILE A 197 -11.07 -28.06 7.76
N PHE A 198 -9.96 -27.42 8.13
CA PHE A 198 -8.94 -28.03 8.98
C PHE A 198 -9.50 -28.44 10.36
N TYR A 199 -10.31 -27.59 10.96
CA TYR A 199 -11.02 -27.89 12.21
C TYR A 199 -11.91 -29.13 12.05
N ILE A 200 -12.71 -29.21 10.98
CA ILE A 200 -13.56 -30.37 10.69
C ILE A 200 -12.72 -31.64 10.54
N VAL A 201 -11.60 -31.57 9.81
CA VAL A 201 -10.69 -32.71 9.62
C VAL A 201 -10.10 -33.18 10.95
N ILE A 202 -9.68 -32.26 11.83
CA ILE A 202 -9.20 -32.61 13.18
C ILE A 202 -10.28 -33.31 13.99
N VAL A 203 -11.51 -32.79 13.97
CA VAL A 203 -12.64 -33.38 14.70
C VAL A 203 -12.91 -34.80 14.21
N ILE A 204 -13.02 -34.99 12.89
CA ILE A 204 -13.26 -36.31 12.29
C ILE A 204 -12.11 -37.27 12.62
N ALA A 205 -10.86 -36.85 12.44
CA ALA A 205 -9.68 -37.68 12.71
C ALA A 205 -9.61 -38.09 14.19
N GLY A 206 -9.87 -37.15 15.11
CA GLY A 206 -9.93 -37.40 16.55
C GLY A 206 -11.00 -38.42 16.91
N LEU A 207 -12.22 -38.26 16.38
CA LEU A 207 -13.33 -39.19 16.61
C LEU A 207 -13.06 -40.58 16.02
N VAL A 208 -12.48 -40.66 14.81
CA VAL A 208 -12.09 -41.94 14.19
C VAL A 208 -11.00 -42.63 15.02
N MET A 209 -10.01 -41.88 15.53
CA MET A 209 -8.97 -42.42 16.40
C MET A 209 -9.58 -43.00 17.69
N LEU A 210 -10.52 -42.29 18.32
CA LEU A 210 -11.23 -42.76 19.51
C LEU A 210 -12.09 -44.00 19.21
N TYR A 211 -12.77 -44.03 18.06
CA TYR A 211 -13.57 -45.19 17.63
C TYR A 211 -12.72 -46.44 17.40
N ARG A 212 -11.47 -46.28 16.95
CA ARG A 212 -10.50 -47.39 16.79
C ARG A 212 -9.95 -47.90 18.12
N GLN A 213 -10.04 -47.12 19.19
CA GLN A 213 -9.64 -47.51 20.55
C GLN A 213 -10.77 -48.19 21.35
N ARG A 214 -11.86 -48.61 20.70
CA ARG A 214 -12.96 -49.31 21.38
C ARG A 214 -12.50 -50.65 21.94
N GLU A 215 -12.88 -50.92 23.18
CA GLU A 215 -12.58 -52.18 23.87
C GLU A 215 -13.71 -53.18 23.63
N GLU A 216 -14.95 -52.69 23.59
CA GLU A 216 -16.15 -53.51 23.42
C GLU A 216 -16.97 -53.07 22.21
N GLN A 217 -17.64 -54.03 21.57
CA GLN A 217 -18.59 -53.76 20.51
C GLN A 217 -19.87 -53.15 21.10
N GLU A 218 -20.14 -51.90 20.75
CA GLU A 218 -21.29 -51.17 21.26
C GLU A 218 -22.13 -50.63 20.10
N LYS A 219 -23.43 -50.95 20.09
CA LYS A 219 -24.36 -50.46 19.08
C LYS A 219 -24.42 -48.93 19.09
N GLY A 220 -24.22 -48.34 17.92
CA GLY A 220 -24.27 -46.88 17.72
C GLY A 220 -23.11 -46.11 18.35
N LEU A 221 -21.97 -46.76 18.66
CA LEU A 221 -20.84 -46.10 19.32
C LEU A 221 -20.37 -44.82 18.60
N ALA A 222 -20.34 -44.80 17.26
CA ALA A 222 -19.93 -43.61 16.49
C ALA A 222 -20.81 -42.39 16.81
N TRP A 223 -22.15 -42.57 16.77
CA TRP A 223 -23.10 -41.52 17.13
C TRP A 223 -22.98 -41.09 18.59
N LYS A 224 -22.70 -42.04 19.49
CA LYS A 224 -22.43 -41.72 20.90
C LYS A 224 -21.19 -40.85 21.04
N LEU A 225 -20.07 -41.18 20.36
CA LEU A 225 -18.85 -40.37 20.41
C LEU A 225 -19.09 -38.94 19.87
N ILE A 226 -19.85 -38.79 18.78
CA ILE A 226 -20.28 -37.47 18.28
C ILE A 226 -21.08 -36.73 19.35
N GLY A 227 -22.06 -37.39 19.97
CA GLY A 227 -22.88 -36.82 21.04
C GLY A 227 -22.05 -36.37 22.26
N TYR A 228 -21.12 -37.22 22.73
CA TYR A 228 -20.22 -36.86 23.83
C TYR A 228 -19.29 -35.70 23.47
N HIS A 229 -18.80 -35.63 22.23
CA HIS A 229 -17.98 -34.52 21.74
C HIS A 229 -18.78 -33.20 21.70
N LEU A 230 -19.97 -33.20 21.10
CA LEU A 230 -20.87 -32.04 21.08
C LEU A 230 -21.25 -31.60 22.48
N LEU A 231 -21.55 -32.55 23.37
CA LEU A 231 -21.85 -32.28 24.77
C LEU A 231 -20.66 -31.64 25.47
N GLY A 232 -19.44 -32.13 25.25
CA GLY A 232 -18.23 -31.53 25.81
C GLY A 232 -17.93 -30.12 25.30
N GLY A 233 -18.21 -29.85 24.02
CA GLY A 233 -17.98 -28.55 23.39
C GLY A 233 -19.10 -27.53 23.59
N PHE A 234 -20.24 -27.94 24.15
CA PHE A 234 -21.38 -27.04 24.33
C PHE A 234 -21.12 -26.01 25.43
N THR A 235 -21.23 -24.74 25.07
CA THR A 235 -21.07 -23.59 25.97
C THR A 235 -22.35 -22.77 26.04
N PHE A 236 -22.65 -22.23 27.22
CA PHE A 236 -23.75 -21.29 27.44
C PHE A 236 -23.20 -19.89 27.69
N ALA A 237 -23.74 -18.87 27.02
CA ALA A 237 -23.29 -17.48 27.17
C ALA A 237 -24.23 -16.71 28.11
N PHE A 238 -23.68 -16.06 29.14
CA PHE A 238 -24.42 -15.19 30.07
C PHE A 238 -23.56 -13.96 30.41
N ASN A 239 -24.07 -12.75 30.15
CA ASN A 239 -23.38 -11.47 30.42
C ASN A 239 -21.90 -11.47 30.01
N ALA A 240 -21.64 -11.81 28.74
CA ALA A 240 -20.30 -11.94 28.13
C ALA A 240 -19.42 -13.12 28.61
N VAL A 241 -19.79 -13.84 29.67
CA VAL A 241 -19.08 -15.03 30.12
C VAL A 241 -19.64 -16.27 29.43
N ARG A 242 -18.78 -17.06 28.79
CA ARG A 242 -19.13 -18.38 28.24
C ARG A 242 -18.80 -19.44 29.28
N LEU A 243 -19.77 -20.28 29.64
CA LEU A 243 -19.61 -21.37 30.60
C LEU A 243 -19.70 -22.71 29.87
N PRO A 244 -18.82 -23.70 30.15
CA PRO A 244 -18.83 -25.01 29.48
C PRO A 244 -19.91 -25.93 30.07
N LEU A 245 -21.17 -25.48 29.97
CA LEU A 245 -22.32 -26.12 30.61
C LEU A 245 -22.49 -27.58 30.15
N GLY A 246 -22.24 -27.88 28.89
CA GLY A 246 -22.40 -29.24 28.39
C GLY A 246 -21.39 -30.21 29.00
N PHE A 247 -20.16 -29.76 29.27
CA PHE A 247 -19.20 -30.58 30.00
C PHE A 247 -19.60 -30.80 31.46
N ALA A 248 -20.21 -29.79 32.11
CA ALA A 248 -20.79 -29.95 33.45
C ALA A 248 -21.93 -30.99 33.46
N VAL A 249 -22.81 -30.95 32.46
CA VAL A 249 -23.88 -31.96 32.27
C VAL A 249 -23.28 -33.34 32.04
N TYR A 250 -22.26 -33.47 31.19
CA TYR A 250 -21.51 -34.72 31.02
C TYR A 250 -20.99 -35.25 32.36
N TRP A 251 -20.35 -34.39 33.15
CA TRP A 251 -19.71 -34.76 34.40
C TRP A 251 -20.72 -35.23 35.47
N LEU A 252 -21.87 -34.56 35.57
CA LEU A 252 -22.94 -34.89 36.52
C LEU A 252 -23.72 -36.15 36.15
N PHE A 253 -24.10 -36.29 34.87
CA PHE A 253 -25.08 -37.31 34.46
C PHE A 253 -24.47 -38.49 33.69
N PHE A 254 -23.37 -38.28 32.96
CA PHE A 254 -22.88 -39.27 31.99
C PHE A 254 -21.51 -39.88 32.34
N ARG A 255 -20.87 -39.44 33.43
CA ARG A 255 -19.56 -39.94 33.90
C ARG A 255 -19.55 -41.43 34.24
N LYS A 256 -20.70 -42.04 34.58
CA LYS A 256 -20.84 -43.44 35.02
C LYS A 256 -21.25 -44.42 33.91
N SER A 257 -21.04 -44.09 32.63
CA SER A 257 -21.25 -45.03 31.52
C SER A 257 -20.51 -46.36 31.74
N ASN A 258 -21.20 -47.50 31.59
CA ASN A 258 -20.64 -48.82 31.84
C ASN A 258 -19.75 -49.33 30.68
N THR A 259 -20.19 -49.16 29.43
CA THR A 259 -19.46 -49.65 28.24
C THR A 259 -18.61 -48.55 27.61
N ASN A 260 -17.39 -48.87 27.17
CA ASN A 260 -16.48 -47.95 26.45
C ASN A 260 -16.30 -46.58 27.13
N ARG A 261 -16.28 -46.58 28.47
CA ARG A 261 -16.32 -45.37 29.30
C ARG A 261 -15.17 -44.41 28.99
N ASP A 262 -13.96 -44.95 28.85
CA ASP A 262 -12.76 -44.13 28.68
C ASP A 262 -12.74 -43.38 27.35
N ILE A 263 -13.18 -44.00 26.25
CA ILE A 263 -13.25 -43.32 24.94
C ILE A 263 -14.37 -42.28 24.89
N LYS A 264 -15.50 -42.50 25.56
CA LYS A 264 -16.59 -41.52 25.69
C LYS A 264 -16.15 -40.32 26.54
N ARG A 265 -15.42 -40.56 27.63
CA ARG A 265 -14.78 -39.50 28.43
C ARG A 265 -13.81 -38.69 27.60
N LYS A 266 -12.92 -39.36 26.85
CA LYS A 266 -11.95 -38.70 25.96
C LYS A 266 -12.67 -37.87 24.90
N ALA A 267 -13.80 -38.33 24.34
CA ALA A 267 -14.59 -37.55 23.38
C ALA A 267 -15.18 -36.28 24.01
N ALA A 268 -15.74 -36.35 25.22
CA ALA A 268 -16.23 -35.17 25.94
C ALA A 268 -15.12 -34.18 26.30
N VAL A 269 -13.96 -34.68 26.76
CA VAL A 269 -12.79 -33.81 27.02
C VAL A 269 -12.26 -33.19 25.73
N PHE A 270 -12.26 -33.93 24.62
CA PHE A 270 -11.85 -33.41 23.31
C PHE A 270 -12.77 -32.29 22.83
N GLY A 271 -14.09 -32.42 23.02
CA GLY A 271 -15.04 -31.33 22.78
C GLY A 271 -14.76 -30.09 23.62
N LEU A 272 -14.53 -30.27 24.92
CA LEU A 272 -14.20 -29.16 25.84
C LEU A 272 -12.91 -28.45 25.42
N LEU A 273 -11.84 -29.20 25.11
CA LEU A 273 -10.57 -28.63 24.69
C LEU A 273 -10.71 -27.79 23.42
N LEU A 274 -11.50 -28.23 22.45
CA LEU A 274 -11.77 -27.45 21.23
C LEU A 274 -12.60 -26.20 21.52
N ALA A 275 -13.58 -26.27 22.42
CA ALA A 275 -14.33 -25.09 22.85
C ALA A 275 -13.46 -24.07 23.60
N LEU A 276 -12.55 -24.53 24.46
CA LEU A 276 -11.57 -23.66 25.12
C LEU A 276 -10.59 -23.04 24.12
N LEU A 277 -10.13 -23.81 23.13
CA LEU A 277 -9.28 -23.30 22.05
C LEU A 277 -9.98 -22.15 21.30
N GLN A 278 -11.29 -22.28 21.03
CA GLN A 278 -12.09 -21.21 20.42
C GLN A 278 -12.15 -19.92 21.27
N TRP A 279 -11.96 -19.98 22.59
CA TRP A 279 -11.92 -18.77 23.43
C TRP A 279 -10.59 -18.04 23.32
N VAL A 280 -9.49 -18.78 23.13
CA VAL A 280 -8.16 -18.19 22.93
C VAL A 280 -7.96 -17.74 21.48
N THR A 281 -8.74 -18.29 20.54
CA THR A 281 -8.62 -18.01 19.10
C THR A 281 -8.78 -16.51 18.79
N PRO A 282 -9.76 -15.74 19.31
CA PRO A 282 -9.81 -14.30 19.10
C PRO A 282 -8.57 -13.55 19.59
N GLY A 283 -7.96 -13.97 20.70
CA GLY A 283 -6.73 -13.37 21.21
C GLY A 283 -5.51 -13.69 20.33
N ILE A 284 -5.43 -14.93 19.82
CA ILE A 284 -4.38 -15.35 18.88
C ILE A 284 -4.58 -14.68 17.52
N VAL A 285 -5.81 -14.68 16.99
CA VAL A 285 -6.16 -14.00 15.75
C VAL A 285 -5.90 -12.52 15.89
N GLY A 286 -6.29 -11.85 16.97
CA GLY A 286 -5.99 -10.43 17.21
C GLY A 286 -4.49 -10.13 17.36
N ALA A 287 -3.70 -11.02 17.97
CA ALA A 287 -2.25 -10.89 18.03
C ALA A 287 -1.56 -11.17 16.67
N LEU A 288 -2.19 -11.99 15.82
CA LEU A 288 -1.79 -12.25 14.45
C LEU A 288 -2.41 -11.27 13.45
N ASP A 289 -3.42 -10.51 13.87
CA ASP A 289 -4.16 -9.57 13.05
C ASP A 289 -3.22 -8.40 12.82
N LEU A 290 -2.76 -8.30 11.59
CA LEU A 290 -1.78 -7.32 11.17
C LEU A 290 -2.42 -5.94 10.95
N ASN A 291 -3.73 -5.82 11.20
CA ASN A 291 -4.59 -4.66 11.00
C ASN A 291 -4.38 -3.57 12.07
N GLY A 292 -3.12 -3.25 12.35
CA GLY A 292 -2.70 -2.22 13.28
C GLY A 292 -1.18 -2.08 13.40
N LYS A 293 -0.41 -2.86 12.63
CA LYS A 293 1.04 -2.66 12.57
C LYS A 293 1.34 -1.49 11.67
N SER A 294 2.20 -0.62 12.16
CA SER A 294 2.85 0.38 11.36
C SER A 294 3.50 -0.28 10.14
N ALA A 295 3.15 0.20 8.95
CA ALA A 295 3.82 -0.22 7.73
C ALA A 295 4.91 0.79 7.42
N VAL A 296 6.08 0.31 7.02
CA VAL A 296 7.13 1.16 6.47
C VAL A 296 7.12 0.97 4.97
N ILE A 297 6.76 2.02 4.26
CA ILE A 297 6.87 2.07 2.80
C ILE A 297 8.28 2.57 2.50
N HIS A 298 9.03 1.79 1.74
CA HIS A 298 10.41 2.12 1.38
C HIS A 298 10.47 2.67 -0.05
N ARG A 299 11.56 3.41 -0.35
CA ARG A 299 11.87 3.93 -1.69
C ARG A 299 10.83 4.92 -2.21
N VAL A 300 10.40 5.82 -1.33
CA VAL A 300 9.47 6.89 -1.66
C VAL A 300 10.27 8.14 -2.00
N SER A 301 10.19 8.61 -3.24
CA SER A 301 10.76 9.91 -3.66
C SER A 301 9.65 10.93 -3.87
N ILE A 302 9.73 12.04 -3.15
CA ILE A 302 8.79 13.15 -3.31
C ILE A 302 9.06 13.98 -4.55
N GLU A 303 10.30 13.99 -5.02
CA GLU A 303 10.70 14.61 -6.28
C GLU A 303 10.03 13.90 -7.46
N GLU A 304 9.99 12.56 -7.39
CA GLU A 304 9.40 11.73 -8.43
C GLU A 304 7.90 11.53 -8.29
N LEU A 305 7.33 11.61 -7.08
CA LEU A 305 5.89 11.37 -6.85
C LEU A 305 5.10 12.66 -6.66
N GLY A 306 5.70 13.72 -6.14
CA GLY A 306 5.00 14.90 -5.67
C GLY A 306 4.13 14.60 -4.43
N HIS A 307 3.53 15.65 -3.86
CA HIS A 307 2.64 15.51 -2.71
C HIS A 307 1.41 14.62 -3.02
N ASP A 308 0.79 14.84 -4.18
CA ASP A 308 -0.37 14.05 -4.64
C ASP A 308 -0.02 12.57 -4.86
N GLY A 309 1.12 12.27 -5.51
CA GLY A 309 1.54 10.87 -5.71
C GLY A 309 1.84 10.14 -4.40
N ILE A 310 2.44 10.82 -3.42
CA ILE A 310 2.64 10.22 -2.10
C ILE A 310 1.32 9.98 -1.38
N TRP A 311 0.39 10.94 -1.45
CA TRP A 311 -0.95 10.76 -0.91
C TRP A 311 -1.66 9.55 -1.53
N LYS A 312 -1.71 9.46 -2.85
CA LYS A 312 -2.32 8.33 -3.58
C LYS A 312 -1.67 7.00 -3.23
N MET A 313 -0.35 6.98 -3.07
CA MET A 313 0.36 5.79 -2.58
C MET A 313 -0.12 5.37 -1.18
N ILE A 314 -0.21 6.31 -0.23
CA ILE A 314 -0.67 6.03 1.13
C ILE A 314 -2.12 5.52 1.09
N ALA A 315 -2.98 6.17 0.32
CA ALA A 315 -4.38 5.80 0.15
C ALA A 315 -4.54 4.36 -0.37
N ALA A 316 -3.81 4.03 -1.44
CA ALA A 316 -3.80 2.71 -2.06
C ALA A 316 -3.37 1.60 -1.08
N GLN A 317 -2.36 1.86 -0.24
CA GLN A 317 -1.86 0.84 0.69
C GLN A 317 -2.73 0.67 1.94
N LEU A 318 -3.49 1.69 2.36
CA LEU A 318 -4.20 1.67 3.64
C LEU A 318 -5.73 1.52 3.54
N ARG A 319 -6.30 1.30 2.34
CA ARG A 319 -7.78 1.27 2.08
C ARG A 319 -8.46 2.58 2.43
N ILE A 320 -7.75 3.68 2.22
CA ILE A 320 -8.34 4.97 2.53
C ILE A 320 -9.38 5.25 1.46
N SER A 321 -10.62 5.46 1.89
CA SER A 321 -11.71 5.79 0.98
C SER A 321 -11.55 7.22 0.46
N ASP A 322 -12.24 7.51 -0.63
CA ASP A 322 -12.40 8.86 -1.18
C ASP A 322 -13.09 9.84 -0.21
N GLN A 323 -13.75 9.32 0.82
CA GLN A 323 -14.40 10.10 1.88
C GLN A 323 -13.42 10.56 2.97
N ALA A 324 -12.18 10.06 2.95
CA ALA A 324 -11.22 10.38 4.00
C ALA A 324 -10.90 11.86 4.05
N LYS A 325 -10.69 12.36 5.27
CA LYS A 325 -10.53 13.77 5.54
C LYS A 325 -9.19 14.06 6.21
N VAL A 326 -8.61 15.22 5.91
CA VAL A 326 -7.38 15.67 6.55
C VAL A 326 -7.72 16.23 7.91
N ASN A 327 -7.11 15.66 8.95
CA ASN A 327 -7.17 16.21 10.30
C ASN A 327 -5.94 17.03 10.64
N ARG A 328 -4.76 16.63 10.19
CA ARG A 328 -3.53 17.38 10.44
C ARG A 328 -2.57 17.17 9.29
N TYR A 329 -1.94 18.26 8.87
CA TYR A 329 -0.86 18.24 7.90
C TYR A 329 0.24 19.15 8.39
N GLU A 330 1.45 18.61 8.48
CA GLU A 330 2.66 19.35 8.77
C GLU A 330 3.73 18.95 7.77
N ALA A 331 4.40 19.92 7.15
CA ALA A 331 5.52 19.64 6.26
C ALA A 331 6.70 20.52 6.62
N VAL A 332 7.91 19.97 6.52
CA VAL A 332 9.15 20.73 6.52
C VAL A 332 9.67 20.73 5.10
N VAL A 333 9.79 21.92 4.52
CA VAL A 333 10.28 22.12 3.16
C VAL A 333 11.60 22.90 3.19
N SER A 334 12.47 22.63 2.25
CA SER A 334 13.66 23.45 2.01
C SER A 334 13.28 24.80 1.41
N SER A 335 14.22 25.76 1.41
CA SER A 335 14.06 27.06 0.76
C SER A 335 13.67 26.99 -0.73
N GLY A 336 13.97 25.88 -1.40
CA GLY A 336 13.59 25.61 -2.79
C GLY A 336 12.23 24.91 -2.95
N GLY A 337 11.42 24.80 -1.88
CA GLY A 337 10.11 24.14 -1.90
C GLY A 337 10.17 22.62 -1.88
N GLN A 338 11.37 22.01 -1.82
CA GLN A 338 11.52 20.55 -1.78
C GLN A 338 11.19 20.03 -0.38
N PRO A 339 10.21 19.13 -0.20
CA PRO A 339 9.83 18.67 1.12
C PRO A 339 10.82 17.66 1.68
N GLN A 340 11.27 17.92 2.90
CA GLN A 340 12.23 17.10 3.63
C GLN A 340 11.54 16.07 4.51
N SER A 341 10.39 16.44 5.09
CA SER A 341 9.54 15.54 5.85
C SER A 341 8.12 16.07 5.87
N PHE A 342 7.15 15.19 6.08
CA PHE A 342 5.81 15.62 6.43
C PHE A 342 5.11 14.60 7.33
N TYR A 343 4.19 15.10 8.14
CA TYR A 343 3.26 14.33 8.95
C TYR A 343 1.84 14.58 8.45
N LEU A 344 1.10 13.49 8.31
CA LEU A 344 -0.28 13.49 7.87
C LEU A 344 -1.10 12.67 8.87
N HIS A 345 -2.16 13.29 9.38
CA HIS A 345 -3.20 12.60 10.13
C HIS A 345 -4.49 12.72 9.35
N LEU A 346 -5.02 11.57 8.94
CA LEU A 346 -6.28 11.46 8.22
C LEU A 346 -7.27 10.71 9.09
N VAL A 347 -8.54 10.91 8.78
CA VAL A 347 -9.58 10.09 9.34
C VAL A 347 -10.56 9.68 8.25
N ASP A 348 -10.91 8.41 8.30
CA ASP A 348 -11.88 7.77 7.44
C ASP A 348 -12.96 7.09 8.31
N TRP A 349 -14.01 6.56 7.70
CA TRP A 349 -15.04 5.77 8.37
C TRP A 349 -15.02 4.31 7.87
N ASP A 350 -15.19 3.36 8.77
CA ASP A 350 -15.32 1.95 8.39
C ASP A 350 -16.78 1.59 8.11
N THR A 351 -16.99 0.47 7.41
CA THR A 351 -18.34 -0.03 7.11
C THR A 351 -19.13 -0.47 8.35
N GLN A 352 -18.50 -0.48 9.53
CA GLN A 352 -19.10 -0.81 10.82
C GLN A 352 -19.46 0.45 11.63
N GLY A 353 -19.23 1.66 11.09
CA GLY A 353 -19.54 2.94 11.71
C GLY A 353 -18.48 3.47 12.67
N ARG A 354 -17.26 2.90 12.67
CA ARG A 354 -16.13 3.40 13.47
C ARG A 354 -15.25 4.32 12.65
N TYR A 355 -14.58 5.27 13.30
CA TYR A 355 -13.59 6.12 12.66
C TYR A 355 -12.23 5.45 12.63
N ILE A 356 -11.58 5.47 11.47
CA ILE A 356 -10.22 4.97 11.27
C ILE A 356 -9.30 6.19 11.23
N HIS A 357 -8.48 6.34 12.26
CA HIS A 357 -7.42 7.36 12.27
C HIS A 357 -6.17 6.78 11.62
N ILE A 358 -5.58 7.53 10.70
CA ILE A 358 -4.44 7.10 9.92
C ILE A 358 -3.35 8.14 10.04
N GLU A 359 -2.19 7.70 10.50
CA GLU A 359 -1.00 8.53 10.65
C GLU A 359 0.02 8.11 9.59
N ALA A 360 0.62 9.08 8.90
CA ALA A 360 1.69 8.85 7.94
C ALA A 360 2.80 9.88 8.15
N ASN A 361 4.02 9.39 8.36
CA ASN A 361 5.22 10.19 8.55
C ASN A 361 6.19 9.91 7.40
N TYR A 362 6.37 10.87 6.51
CA TYR A 362 7.39 10.82 5.48
C TYR A 362 8.72 11.36 6.01
N ASP A 363 9.78 10.59 5.78
CA ASP A 363 11.16 10.95 6.03
C ASP A 363 11.92 10.94 4.71
N GLY A 364 12.23 12.13 4.19
CA GLY A 364 12.96 12.30 2.94
C GLY A 364 14.43 11.92 3.02
N SER A 365 15.02 11.81 4.22
CA SER A 365 16.40 11.35 4.38
C SER A 365 16.51 9.82 4.28
N GLU A 366 15.49 9.12 4.78
CA GLU A 366 15.40 7.66 4.68
C GLU A 366 14.67 7.20 3.40
N HIS A 367 14.02 8.12 2.67
CA HIS A 367 13.08 7.83 1.59
C HIS A 367 12.00 6.82 2.02
N THR A 368 11.43 7.02 3.21
CA THR A 368 10.41 6.12 3.77
C THR A 368 9.16 6.86 4.22
N VAL A 369 8.03 6.16 4.19
CA VAL A 369 6.79 6.58 4.86
C VAL A 369 6.45 5.57 5.94
N LYS A 370 6.44 6.00 7.19
CA LYS A 370 6.00 5.22 8.34
C LYS A 370 4.53 5.51 8.56
N THR A 371 3.69 4.50 8.38
CA THR A 371 2.24 4.62 8.56
C THR A 371 1.81 3.95 9.86
N GLY A 372 0.64 4.30 10.36
CA GLY A 372 -0.01 3.67 11.50
C GLY A 372 -1.51 3.96 11.44
N HIS A 373 -2.32 3.15 12.12
CA HIS A 373 -3.74 3.45 12.25
C HIS A 373 -4.32 2.92 13.56
N TYR A 374 -5.40 3.55 14.01
CA TYR A 374 -6.17 3.15 15.18
C TYR A 374 -7.66 3.49 14.99
N PHE A 375 -8.53 2.85 15.76
CA PHE A 375 -9.99 3.02 15.65
C PHE A 375 -10.55 3.82 16.83
N THR A 376 -11.58 4.62 16.57
CA THR A 376 -12.40 5.27 17.61
C THR A 376 -13.89 5.16 17.26
N ASP A 377 -14.76 5.17 18.28
CA ASP A 377 -16.21 5.02 18.08
C ASP A 377 -16.90 6.36 17.77
N GLU A 378 -16.33 7.48 18.21
CA GLU A 378 -16.90 8.82 18.01
C GLU A 378 -15.81 9.83 17.65
N TRP A 379 -16.11 10.69 16.67
CA TRP A 379 -15.26 11.83 16.36
C TRP A 379 -16.07 13.06 15.92
N GLN A 380 -16.17 14.05 16.81
CA GLN A 380 -17.03 15.22 16.62
C GLN A 380 -16.55 16.19 15.52
N GLN A 381 -15.27 16.16 15.18
CA GLN A 381 -14.66 17.12 14.23
C GLN A 381 -14.78 16.65 12.77
N PHE A 382 -15.14 15.38 12.52
CA PHE A 382 -15.24 14.81 11.17
C PHE A 382 -16.08 15.66 10.19
N PRO A 383 -17.26 16.20 10.53
CA PRO A 383 -18.07 16.95 9.57
C PRO A 383 -17.40 18.23 9.04
N GLY A 384 -16.59 18.90 9.87
CA GLY A 384 -15.98 20.19 9.56
C GLY A 384 -14.62 20.14 8.87
N THR A 385 -14.05 18.95 8.67
CA THR A 385 -12.76 18.77 8.01
C THR A 385 -12.90 18.61 6.49
N ILE A 386 -11.82 18.92 5.76
CA ILE A 386 -11.78 18.88 4.30
C ILE A 386 -11.42 17.49 3.77
N PRO A 387 -11.98 17.07 2.61
CA PRO A 387 -11.57 15.84 1.95
C PRO A 387 -10.08 15.84 1.62
N ALA A 388 -9.44 14.68 1.77
CA ALA A 388 -8.00 14.52 1.55
C ALA A 388 -7.61 14.76 0.09
N ASP A 389 -8.34 14.17 -0.86
CA ASP A 389 -8.11 14.41 -2.30
C ASP A 389 -8.18 15.90 -2.64
N TYR A 390 -9.19 16.59 -2.10
CA TYR A 390 -9.34 18.03 -2.30
C TYR A 390 -8.12 18.81 -1.79
N PHE A 391 -7.69 18.52 -0.56
CA PHE A 391 -6.54 19.18 0.04
C PHE A 391 -5.25 18.97 -0.76
N PHE A 392 -4.92 17.73 -1.12
CA PHE A 392 -3.67 17.44 -1.84
C PHE A 392 -3.67 18.00 -3.26
N ASN A 393 -4.83 18.05 -3.92
CA ASN A 393 -4.99 18.77 -5.18
C ASN A 393 -4.67 20.26 -5.03
N LYS A 394 -5.15 20.91 -3.96
CA LYS A 394 -4.85 22.33 -3.67
C LYS A 394 -3.39 22.56 -3.31
N VAL A 395 -2.77 21.66 -2.55
CA VAL A 395 -1.33 21.73 -2.24
C VAL A 395 -0.50 21.78 -3.52
N GLN A 396 -0.87 20.97 -4.52
CA GLN A 396 -0.20 20.97 -5.81
C GLN A 396 -0.57 22.20 -6.66
N SER A 397 -1.85 22.49 -6.86
CA SER A 397 -2.31 23.51 -7.80
C SER A 397 -1.91 24.93 -7.36
N LEU A 398 -1.99 25.21 -6.07
CA LEU A 398 -1.63 26.51 -5.48
C LEU A 398 -0.16 26.57 -5.05
N GLN A 399 0.62 25.52 -5.33
CA GLN A 399 2.03 25.41 -4.94
C GLN A 399 2.24 25.72 -3.45
N LEU A 400 1.39 25.19 -2.58
CA LEU A 400 1.40 25.51 -1.15
C LEU A 400 2.71 25.09 -0.45
N ALA A 401 3.49 24.20 -1.07
CA ALA A 401 4.85 23.84 -0.63
C ALA A 401 5.86 24.99 -0.76
N ASN A 402 5.57 26.02 -1.56
CA ASN A 402 6.45 27.16 -1.82
C ASN A 402 6.16 28.38 -0.93
N LEU A 403 5.22 28.27 0.01
CA LEU A 403 4.86 29.38 0.88
C LEU A 403 6.02 29.75 1.81
N LYS A 404 6.16 31.05 2.06
CA LYS A 404 7.29 31.60 2.79
C LYS A 404 6.88 32.16 4.16
N PRO A 405 7.75 32.07 5.17
CA PRO A 405 7.57 32.82 6.40
C PRO A 405 7.75 34.33 6.15
N TYR A 406 7.33 35.13 7.12
CA TYR A 406 7.51 36.58 7.05
C TYR A 406 8.99 36.98 7.27
N GLY A 407 9.41 38.11 6.70
CA GLY A 407 10.65 38.78 7.12
C GLY A 407 11.99 38.12 6.78
N GLY A 408 12.07 37.14 5.87
CA GLY A 408 13.36 36.68 5.35
C GLY A 408 13.37 35.32 4.66
N GLU A 409 14.51 34.98 4.06
CA GLU A 409 14.78 33.66 3.48
C GLU A 409 15.27 32.70 4.58
N TYR A 410 14.58 31.59 4.75
CA TYR A 410 14.93 30.53 5.68
C TYR A 410 15.35 29.29 4.91
N LYS A 411 16.38 28.59 5.41
CA LYS A 411 16.84 27.32 4.80
C LYS A 411 15.75 26.24 4.84
N GLN A 412 14.93 26.28 5.88
CA GLN A 412 13.81 25.37 6.11
C GLN A 412 12.58 26.15 6.54
N VAL A 413 11.44 25.77 5.99
CA VAL A 413 10.12 26.32 6.31
C VAL A 413 9.25 25.19 6.80
N LYS A 414 8.57 25.40 7.93
CA LYS A 414 7.51 24.53 8.41
C LYS A 414 6.17 25.07 7.91
N LEU A 415 5.39 24.19 7.29
CA LEU A 415 4.02 24.41 6.89
C LEU A 415 3.10 23.60 7.81
N GLU A 416 2.01 24.20 8.28
CA GLU A 416 1.08 23.55 9.18
C GLU A 416 -0.36 23.94 8.89
N LEU A 417 -1.19 22.94 8.57
CA LEU A 417 -2.63 23.09 8.41
C LEU A 417 -3.29 23.33 9.77
N GLN A 418 -4.03 24.42 9.89
CA GLN A 418 -4.65 24.83 11.14
C GLN A 418 -6.11 24.38 11.22
N GLN A 419 -6.67 24.36 12.43
CA GLN A 419 -8.09 24.08 12.69
C GLN A 419 -8.61 22.83 11.99
N TYR A 420 -7.77 21.79 11.93
CA TYR A 420 -8.10 20.51 11.31
C TYR A 420 -8.51 20.60 9.84
N GLY A 421 -8.02 21.62 9.13
CA GLY A 421 -8.38 21.89 7.74
C GLY A 421 -9.80 22.43 7.54
N GLY A 422 -10.52 22.74 8.63
CA GLY A 422 -11.85 23.32 8.53
C GLY A 422 -11.85 24.77 8.08
N TRP A 423 -13.02 25.21 7.62
CA TRP A 423 -13.28 26.62 7.31
C TRP A 423 -13.22 27.46 8.58
N VAL A 424 -12.46 28.55 8.54
CA VAL A 424 -12.31 29.48 9.65
C VAL A 424 -12.78 30.87 9.27
N SER A 425 -13.37 31.59 10.22
CA SER A 425 -13.54 33.04 10.13
C SER A 425 -12.29 33.70 10.73
N TYR A 426 -11.38 34.13 9.88
CA TYR A 426 -10.09 34.67 10.28
C TYR A 426 -10.18 36.18 10.51
N ALA A 427 -9.87 36.62 11.73
CA ALA A 427 -10.02 38.01 12.18
C ALA A 427 -8.77 38.57 12.89
N ILE A 428 -7.63 37.87 12.86
CA ILE A 428 -6.42 38.28 13.57
C ILE A 428 -5.76 39.44 12.81
N ARG A 429 -5.81 40.65 13.38
CA ARG A 429 -5.34 41.88 12.71
C ARG A 429 -3.84 42.15 12.84
N ASP A 430 -3.18 41.52 13.78
CA ASP A 430 -1.76 41.78 14.09
C ASP A 430 -0.81 40.78 13.42
N ALA A 431 -1.36 39.87 12.61
CA ALA A 431 -0.62 38.87 11.87
C ALA A 431 -0.43 39.25 10.40
N HIS A 432 0.70 38.85 9.82
CA HIS A 432 0.90 38.94 8.37
C HIS A 432 0.06 37.87 7.68
N THR A 433 -0.95 38.32 6.95
CA THR A 433 -2.01 37.46 6.40
C THR A 433 -2.04 37.59 4.90
N PHE A 434 -2.08 36.45 4.21
CA PHE A 434 -2.05 36.36 2.76
C PHE A 434 -3.18 35.46 2.27
N GLY A 435 -3.77 35.80 1.13
CA GLY A 435 -4.60 34.90 0.35
C GLY A 435 -3.74 34.15 -0.67
N VAL A 436 -4.15 32.95 -1.03
CA VAL A 436 -3.49 32.13 -2.05
C VAL A 436 -4.50 31.68 -3.09
N ASP A 437 -4.23 32.01 -4.35
CA ASP A 437 -4.97 31.55 -5.52
C ASP A 437 -4.02 31.05 -6.61
N GLU A 438 -4.54 30.83 -7.82
CA GLU A 438 -3.77 30.32 -8.96
C GLU A 438 -2.70 31.30 -9.46
N GLU A 439 -2.84 32.60 -9.18
CA GLU A 439 -1.85 33.63 -9.54
C GLU A 439 -0.74 33.74 -8.50
N GLY A 440 -1.00 33.27 -7.27
CA GLY A 440 -0.02 33.13 -6.20
C GLY A 440 -0.52 33.68 -4.87
N ALA A 441 0.42 34.08 -4.02
CA ALA A 441 0.10 34.67 -2.73
C ALA A 441 -0.05 36.20 -2.82
N TYR A 442 -1.11 36.76 -2.24
CA TYR A 442 -1.37 38.21 -2.15
C TYR A 442 -1.67 38.63 -0.72
N GLU A 443 -1.29 39.85 -0.32
CA GLU A 443 -1.49 40.34 1.05
C GLU A 443 -2.97 40.70 1.30
N ILE A 444 -3.51 40.27 2.46
CA ILE A 444 -4.83 40.66 2.94
C ILE A 444 -4.68 41.80 3.95
N LYS A 445 -5.25 42.95 3.63
CA LYS A 445 -5.17 44.15 4.49
C LYS A 445 -6.09 44.01 5.71
N LYS A 446 -5.76 44.73 6.79
CA LYS A 446 -6.52 44.70 8.06
C LYS A 446 -7.99 45.07 7.88
N GLU A 447 -8.30 45.95 6.92
CA GLU A 447 -9.66 46.41 6.62
C GLU A 447 -10.51 45.36 5.88
N GLN A 448 -9.87 44.38 5.25
CA GLN A 448 -10.54 43.29 4.55
C GLN A 448 -10.95 42.16 5.52
N LEU A 449 -10.46 42.18 6.76
CA LEU A 449 -10.81 41.20 7.79
C LEU A 449 -12.15 41.54 8.48
N PRO A 450 -12.98 40.54 8.83
CA PRO A 450 -12.71 39.12 8.75
C PRO A 450 -12.94 38.53 7.35
N VAL A 451 -12.17 37.49 7.02
CA VAL A 451 -12.34 36.67 5.80
C VAL A 451 -12.59 35.22 6.19
N GLN A 452 -13.32 34.47 5.36
CA GLN A 452 -13.49 33.03 5.55
C GLN A 452 -12.58 32.26 4.60
N GLY A 453 -12.04 31.13 5.04
CA GLY A 453 -11.23 30.26 4.19
C GLY A 453 -10.56 29.14 4.98
N ILE A 454 -9.71 28.37 4.31
CA ILE A 454 -8.90 27.33 4.95
C ILE A 454 -7.55 27.92 5.30
N TRP A 455 -7.15 27.77 6.56
CA TRP A 455 -5.98 28.44 7.11
C TRP A 455 -4.78 27.47 7.22
N MET A 456 -3.66 27.89 6.65
CA MET A 456 -2.35 27.26 6.82
C MET A 456 -1.33 28.28 7.31
N THR A 457 -0.37 27.83 8.11
CA THR A 457 0.69 28.68 8.64
C THR A 457 2.03 28.28 8.04
N ALA A 458 2.85 29.26 7.65
CA ALA A 458 4.26 29.05 7.31
C ALA A 458 5.15 29.74 8.34
N CYS A 459 6.20 29.06 8.79
CA CYS A 459 7.19 29.62 9.71
C CYS A 459 8.59 29.12 9.42
N GLY A 460 9.58 29.95 9.73
CA GLY A 460 10.99 29.64 9.53
C GLY A 460 11.51 28.73 10.63
N LEU A 461 12.30 27.72 10.26
CA LEU A 461 13.00 26.84 11.20
C LEU A 461 14.48 27.24 11.32
N PRO A 462 15.00 27.46 12.54
CA PRO A 462 16.43 27.66 12.76
C PRO A 462 17.25 26.40 12.46
N GLU A 463 18.47 26.59 11.96
CA GLU A 463 19.34 25.56 11.39
C GLU A 463 19.78 24.41 12.35
N ALA A 464 19.40 24.46 13.63
CA ALA A 464 19.85 23.54 14.68
C ALA A 464 18.75 23.02 15.62
N THR A 465 17.47 23.25 15.33
CA THR A 465 16.37 22.82 16.21
C THR A 465 15.56 21.69 15.60
N HIS A 466 15.33 20.64 16.39
CA HIS A 466 14.29 19.65 16.14
C HIS A 466 12.96 20.40 15.84
N PRO A 467 12.14 19.97 14.85
CA PRO A 467 10.94 20.69 14.40
C PRO A 467 9.88 20.97 15.48
N ALA A 468 10.09 20.48 16.71
CA ALA A 468 9.24 20.68 17.86
C ALA A 468 9.60 21.90 18.76
N ARG A 469 10.69 22.64 18.50
CA ARG A 469 11.23 23.62 19.49
C ARG A 469 11.47 25.07 19.05
N GLY A 470 10.97 25.50 17.91
CA GLY A 470 10.95 26.93 17.60
C GLY A 470 10.57 27.20 16.16
N CYS A 471 9.51 27.97 15.95
CA CYS A 471 9.17 28.55 14.67
C CYS A 471 9.26 30.06 14.80
N GLU A 472 9.89 30.70 13.82
CA GLU A 472 10.08 32.15 13.79
C GLU A 472 9.35 32.75 12.59
N ASN A 473 8.99 34.03 12.72
CA ASN A 473 8.35 34.85 11.69
C ASN A 473 7.18 34.18 10.96
N PHE A 474 6.10 33.95 11.68
CA PHE A 474 4.89 33.36 11.12
C PHE A 474 4.26 34.23 10.03
N ALA A 475 3.81 33.57 8.97
CA ALA A 475 2.87 34.11 8.00
C ALA A 475 1.64 33.19 7.92
N HIS A 476 0.47 33.80 7.85
CA HIS A 476 -0.81 33.11 7.78
C HIS A 476 -1.31 33.15 6.33
N TYR A 477 -1.61 31.99 5.78
CA TYR A 477 -2.10 31.83 4.42
C TYR A 477 -3.50 31.28 4.46
N LEU A 478 -4.40 31.91 3.71
CA LEU A 478 -5.76 31.43 3.49
C LEU A 478 -5.96 31.08 2.02
N PHE A 479 -6.61 29.95 1.77
CA PHE A 479 -7.04 29.57 0.42
C PHE A 479 -8.53 29.22 0.43
N ASP A 480 -9.13 29.22 -0.76
CA ASP A 480 -10.58 29.14 -0.95
C ASP A 480 -11.31 30.23 -0.16
N ILE A 481 -10.89 31.49 -0.35
CA ILE A 481 -11.41 32.60 0.45
C ILE A 481 -12.82 32.98 0.01
N GLU A 482 -13.74 33.06 0.98
CA GLU A 482 -15.10 33.57 0.81
C GLU A 482 -15.33 34.81 1.70
N GLY A 483 -15.95 35.85 1.13
CA GLY A 483 -16.30 37.07 1.85
C GLY A 483 -15.14 38.07 2.02
N GLY A 484 -15.50 39.34 2.20
CA GLY A 484 -14.60 40.50 2.11
C GLY A 484 -14.69 41.16 0.74
N SER A 485 -14.60 42.49 0.69
CA SER A 485 -14.52 43.28 -0.56
C SER A 485 -13.18 43.00 -1.26
N LEU A 486 -13.03 41.81 -1.84
CA LEU A 486 -11.75 41.30 -2.30
C LEU A 486 -11.47 41.54 -3.78
N ARG A 487 -12.41 42.13 -4.56
CA ARG A 487 -12.19 42.48 -5.97
C ARG A 487 -12.99 43.70 -6.45
N ASP A 488 -12.82 44.84 -5.77
CA ASP A 488 -13.08 46.15 -6.39
C ASP A 488 -11.76 46.90 -6.51
N THR A 489 -10.88 46.47 -7.42
CA THR A 489 -9.82 47.32 -8.04
C THR A 489 -9.25 46.66 -9.28
#